data_AF-A0A3C0DRE6-F1
#
_entry.id   AF-A0A3C0DRE6-F1
#
_cell.length_a   1.000
_cell.length_b   1.000
_cell.length_c   1.000
_cell.angle_alpha   90.00
_cell.angle_beta   90.00
_cell.angle_gamma   90.00
#
_symmetry.space_group_name_H-M   'P 1'
#
loop_
_entity.id
_entity.type
_entity.pdbx_description
1 polymer ?
#
loop_
_entity_poly.entity_id
_entity_poly.type
_entity_poly.pdbx_seq_one_letter_code
_entity_poly.pdbx_strand_id
1 'polypeptide(L)'
;MVKNNLFLPRLALMLNGFGSWFSASLFFGLANISMLLCANPVLAEQPKIPLRVGIFPQEMRTFYTEADGLPSNDVLAVALTKRGLVVARTVKGDVVLEEGKWNPTTRFDGLFAVKKKLPKVIQSRLAEEGEILSVARGPKDQVAIGTELGIFLYNNERMRQLFPSHGQRRWAPTNVKVSYDDRGRLWFASRQGVGCYAEGEWTLYTGEEGLPYDDLTAVAAASDGAVWFGTAIGAIRFDGSTWAYRQGKRWLPSDAVRDISVDTDGNAWVATEGGLSFIHFKSMTLAEKAKYYEQEIDKHHRRTEYGYVIEAHAPVAGRKENLQLADSDNDGLWTSMYGAGECFAYGATKDPLAKRRAKRAFEALRFLSEVPKGSEHEPPAGFIARTVLPTSAGRDPNTGGYTLEGQRKFQKERDGYWRVYEPRWPKSADGRYYWKSDTSSDELDGHYFFYPLYYDLVAEAEEEK
;
A
#
# COMPACT_ATOMS: atom_id res chain seq x y z
N MET A 1 12.82 13.95 -43.66
CA MET A 1 12.15 14.94 -44.53
C MET A 1 10.89 15.40 -43.79
N VAL A 2 10.96 16.48 -43.01
CA VAL A 2 10.56 17.86 -43.41
C VAL A 2 9.05 17.90 -43.72
N LYS A 3 8.21 18.23 -42.73
CA LYS A 3 7.63 19.57 -42.46
C LYS A 3 7.03 20.25 -43.70
N ASN A 4 5.73 20.52 -43.68
CA ASN A 4 5.17 21.89 -43.73
C ASN A 4 3.65 21.85 -43.89
N ASN A 5 2.94 22.41 -42.91
CA ASN A 5 1.67 23.10 -43.13
C ASN A 5 1.82 24.50 -42.52
N LEU A 6 1.55 25.50 -43.36
CA LEU A 6 1.70 26.92 -43.10
C LEU A 6 0.40 27.50 -42.51
N PHE A 7 0.61 28.36 -41.51
CA PHE A 7 -0.19 29.50 -41.00
C PHE A 7 -0.92 30.26 -42.15
N LEU A 8 -2.07 30.98 -42.07
CA LEU A 8 -2.81 31.80 -41.07
C LEU A 8 -4.03 32.45 -41.86
N PRO A 9 -4.78 33.51 -41.43
CA PRO A 9 -6.02 33.53 -40.63
C PRO A 9 -7.15 34.41 -41.26
N ARG A 10 -8.26 34.64 -40.54
CA ARG A 10 -9.07 35.90 -40.38
C ARG A 10 -10.54 35.55 -40.09
N LEU A 11 -11.08 35.89 -38.91
CA LEU A 11 -11.67 37.19 -38.50
C LEU A 11 -12.97 37.51 -39.26
N ALA A 12 -14.12 37.42 -38.56
CA ALA A 12 -15.36 38.07 -38.97
C ALA A 12 -16.07 38.63 -37.73
N LEU A 13 -16.25 39.96 -37.74
CA LEU A 13 -16.93 40.78 -36.74
C LEU A 13 -18.38 41.06 -37.20
N MET A 14 -19.21 41.33 -36.19
CA MET A 14 -20.54 41.95 -36.15
C MET A 14 -20.97 42.88 -37.31
N LEU A 15 -22.28 42.94 -37.62
CA LEU A 15 -23.21 44.02 -37.19
C LEU A 15 -24.60 43.97 -37.88
N ASN A 16 -25.62 44.18 -37.05
CA ASN A 16 -26.87 44.96 -37.23
C ASN A 16 -27.95 44.63 -38.27
N GLY A 17 -29.17 44.50 -37.77
CA GLY A 17 -30.44 44.78 -38.46
C GLY A 17 -31.52 45.20 -37.45
N PHE A 18 -32.02 46.42 -37.60
CA PHE A 18 -32.94 47.19 -36.73
C PHE A 18 -34.44 46.87 -36.96
N GLY A 19 -35.29 47.24 -35.98
CA GLY A 19 -36.75 47.44 -36.11
C GLY A 19 -37.55 46.83 -34.95
N SER A 20 -37.89 47.45 -33.82
CA SER A 20 -38.55 48.73 -33.47
C SER A 20 -40.10 48.66 -33.33
N TRP A 21 -40.58 49.12 -32.15
CA TRP A 21 -41.95 49.57 -31.74
C TRP A 21 -43.01 48.54 -31.30
N PHE A 22 -43.33 48.52 -29.99
CA PHE A 22 -44.48 49.24 -29.40
C PHE A 22 -44.46 49.16 -27.87
N SER A 23 -44.81 50.27 -27.21
CA SER A 23 -45.02 50.37 -25.77
C SER A 23 -46.51 50.39 -25.42
N ALA A 24 -46.78 50.01 -24.16
CA ALA A 24 -47.89 50.42 -23.29
C ALA A 24 -48.90 49.33 -22.89
N SER A 25 -48.97 49.11 -21.57
CA SER A 25 -50.18 49.10 -20.72
C SER A 25 -50.24 47.93 -19.73
N LEU A 26 -50.28 48.34 -18.45
CA LEU A 26 -50.53 47.58 -17.24
C LEU A 26 -51.95 46.95 -17.20
N PHE A 27 -52.08 45.98 -16.29
CA PHE A 27 -53.29 45.38 -15.68
C PHE A 27 -54.00 44.26 -16.46
N PHE A 28 -53.80 43.01 -16.03
CA PHE A 28 -54.74 42.22 -15.20
C PHE A 28 -54.27 40.76 -15.12
N GLY A 29 -54.52 40.12 -13.97
CA GLY A 29 -54.75 38.67 -13.93
C GLY A 29 -53.67 37.81 -13.28
N LEU A 30 -53.72 37.73 -11.95
CA LEU A 30 -53.40 36.50 -11.23
C LEU A 30 -54.12 35.31 -11.88
N ALA A 31 -53.35 34.34 -12.39
CA ALA A 31 -53.65 32.92 -12.57
C ALA A 31 -53.00 32.39 -13.86
N ASN A 32 -51.72 32.03 -13.77
CA ASN A 32 -51.10 30.94 -14.55
C ASN A 32 -49.74 30.63 -13.93
N ILE A 33 -49.78 30.05 -12.72
CA ILE A 33 -48.64 29.32 -12.16
C ILE A 33 -48.72 27.92 -12.76
N SER A 34 -48.08 27.72 -13.92
CA SER A 34 -47.59 26.41 -14.38
C SER A 34 -47.01 26.54 -15.79
N MET A 35 -45.84 25.95 -15.97
CA MET A 35 -45.09 25.81 -17.22
C MET A 35 -44.43 27.08 -17.75
N LEU A 36 -43.17 27.27 -17.36
CA LEU A 36 -42.00 27.18 -18.25
C LEU A 36 -40.83 27.82 -17.52
N LEU A 37 -40.04 27.00 -16.82
CA LEU A 37 -38.62 27.22 -16.53
C LEU A 37 -38.06 25.89 -15.99
N CYS A 38 -38.26 24.81 -16.76
CA CYS A 38 -37.33 23.69 -16.71
C CYS A 38 -36.07 24.11 -17.48
N ALA A 39 -35.31 25.03 -16.89
CA ALA A 39 -33.89 25.10 -17.20
C ALA A 39 -33.31 23.80 -16.65
N ASN A 40 -33.26 22.76 -17.49
CA ASN A 40 -32.32 21.67 -17.24
C ASN A 40 -30.97 22.36 -17.03
N PRO A 41 -30.32 22.26 -15.86
CA PRO A 41 -28.90 22.48 -15.86
C PRO A 41 -28.39 21.48 -16.89
N VAL A 42 -27.77 21.99 -17.96
CA VAL A 42 -26.87 21.17 -18.74
C VAL A 42 -25.78 20.81 -17.75
N LEU A 43 -26.02 19.76 -16.96
CA LEU A 43 -24.98 18.97 -16.33
C LEU A 43 -24.11 18.61 -17.52
N ALA A 44 -22.99 19.34 -17.67
CA ALA A 44 -21.96 18.98 -18.62
C ALA A 44 -21.80 17.46 -18.48
N GLU A 45 -22.06 16.72 -19.56
CA GLU A 45 -21.97 15.26 -19.54
C GLU A 45 -20.65 14.95 -18.85
N GLN A 46 -20.71 14.26 -17.70
CA GLN A 46 -19.50 13.94 -16.97
C GLN A 46 -18.56 13.28 -17.96
N PRO A 47 -17.29 13.73 -18.04
CA PRO A 47 -16.34 13.19 -19.00
C PRO A 47 -16.37 11.67 -18.83
N LYS A 48 -16.72 10.95 -19.89
CA LYS A 48 -16.77 9.49 -19.86
C LYS A 48 -15.36 9.01 -19.57
N ILE A 49 -15.09 8.68 -18.32
CA ILE A 49 -13.81 8.13 -17.89
C ILE A 49 -13.60 6.85 -18.71
N PRO A 50 -12.59 6.78 -19.58
CA PRO A 50 -12.44 5.69 -20.55
C PRO A 50 -12.09 4.35 -19.87
N LEU A 51 -11.78 4.37 -18.57
CA LEU A 51 -11.40 3.22 -17.79
C LEU A 51 -12.49 2.88 -16.75
N ARG A 52 -13.23 1.79 -16.97
CA ARG A 52 -14.07 1.18 -15.94
C ARG A 52 -13.32 0.04 -15.29
N VAL A 53 -12.63 0.32 -14.19
CA VAL A 53 -11.91 -0.69 -13.39
C VAL A 53 -12.89 -1.62 -12.66
N GLY A 54 -14.06 -1.11 -12.26
CA GLY A 54 -15.05 -1.89 -11.52
C GLY A 54 -14.59 -2.21 -10.10
N ILE A 55 -14.95 -3.40 -9.61
CA ILE A 55 -14.52 -3.93 -8.32
C ILE A 55 -13.26 -4.77 -8.56
N PHE A 56 -12.23 -4.53 -7.76
CA PHE A 56 -10.99 -5.31 -7.81
C PHE A 56 -10.61 -5.83 -6.42
N PRO A 57 -9.87 -6.95 -6.33
CA PRO A 57 -9.34 -7.44 -5.07
C PRO A 57 -8.16 -6.59 -4.62
N GLN A 58 -8.30 -5.86 -3.53
CA GLN A 58 -7.19 -5.18 -2.87
C GLN A 58 -6.60 -6.11 -1.80
N GLU A 59 -5.32 -6.40 -1.91
CA GLU A 59 -4.59 -7.13 -0.88
C GLU A 59 -4.46 -6.27 0.39
N MET A 60 -4.77 -6.88 1.52
CA MET A 60 -4.80 -6.32 2.86
C MET A 60 -4.00 -7.21 3.80
N ARG A 61 -3.63 -6.66 4.96
CA ARG A 61 -3.01 -7.43 6.05
C ARG A 61 -3.52 -7.00 7.41
N THR A 62 -3.69 -7.99 8.29
CA THR A 62 -4.03 -7.83 9.70
C THR A 62 -3.00 -8.60 10.54
N PHE A 63 -2.46 -7.96 11.57
CA PHE A 63 -1.57 -8.63 12.52
C PHE A 63 -2.34 -9.08 13.75
N TYR A 64 -1.93 -10.22 14.29
CA TYR A 64 -2.31 -10.68 15.61
C TYR A 64 -1.04 -10.93 16.43
N THR A 65 -0.94 -10.24 17.55
CA THR A 65 0.17 -10.29 18.50
C THR A 65 -0.39 -10.48 19.93
N GLU A 66 0.47 -10.48 20.94
CA GLU A 66 0.05 -10.45 22.35
C GLU A 66 -0.85 -9.24 22.65
N ALA A 67 -0.64 -8.11 21.96
CA ALA A 67 -1.51 -6.94 22.08
C ALA A 67 -2.92 -7.19 21.52
N ASP A 68 -3.08 -8.15 20.62
CA ASP A 68 -4.34 -8.54 19.98
C ASP A 68 -4.96 -9.79 20.64
N GLY A 69 -4.40 -10.24 21.77
CA GLY A 69 -4.93 -11.34 22.58
C GLY A 69 -4.29 -12.71 22.33
N LEU A 70 -3.25 -12.83 21.50
CA LEU A 70 -2.47 -14.08 21.46
C LEU A 70 -1.77 -14.32 22.81
N PRO A 71 -1.65 -15.57 23.29
CA PRO A 71 -0.90 -15.87 24.50
C PRO A 71 0.60 -15.57 24.37
N SER A 72 1.13 -15.68 23.15
CA SER A 72 2.51 -15.35 22.83
C SER A 72 2.64 -14.92 21.37
N ASN A 73 3.54 -13.98 21.11
CA ASN A 73 3.97 -13.60 19.75
C ASN A 73 4.70 -14.75 19.05
N ASP A 74 5.26 -15.68 19.81
CA ASP A 74 6.05 -16.77 19.25
C ASP A 74 5.11 -17.88 18.73
N VAL A 75 4.62 -17.70 17.50
CA VAL A 75 3.68 -18.60 16.84
C VAL A 75 4.45 -19.67 16.06
N LEU A 76 4.22 -20.92 16.41
CA LEU A 76 4.94 -22.08 15.88
C LEU A 76 4.25 -22.70 14.66
N ALA A 77 2.93 -22.71 14.64
CA ALA A 77 2.14 -23.29 13.57
C ALA A 77 0.76 -22.66 13.47
N VAL A 78 0.14 -22.76 12.29
CA VAL A 78 -1.24 -22.32 12.07
C VAL A 78 -1.99 -23.32 11.21
N ALA A 79 -3.26 -23.54 11.53
CA ALA A 79 -4.10 -24.48 10.81
C ALA A 79 -5.55 -23.99 10.78
N LEU A 80 -6.25 -24.40 9.72
CA LEU A 80 -7.67 -24.16 9.56
C LEU A 80 -8.44 -25.46 9.80
N THR A 81 -9.54 -25.37 10.54
CA THR A 81 -10.50 -26.47 10.65
C THR A 81 -11.30 -26.62 9.36
N LYS A 82 -12.00 -27.76 9.19
CA LYS A 82 -12.95 -27.95 8.07
C LYS A 82 -14.05 -26.89 7.99
N ARG A 83 -14.34 -26.18 9.09
CA ARG A 83 -15.33 -25.10 9.15
C ARG A 83 -14.70 -23.71 9.00
N GLY A 84 -13.41 -23.63 8.67
CA GLY A 84 -12.69 -22.35 8.50
C GLY A 84 -12.21 -21.69 9.78
N LEU A 85 -12.45 -22.29 10.97
CA LEU A 85 -11.89 -21.74 12.22
C LEU A 85 -10.36 -21.77 12.18
N VAL A 86 -9.74 -20.67 12.56
CA VAL A 86 -8.29 -20.50 12.63
C VAL A 86 -7.80 -20.96 13.99
N VAL A 87 -6.82 -21.85 13.99
CA VAL A 87 -6.15 -22.35 15.18
C VAL A 87 -4.67 -22.02 15.07
N ALA A 88 -4.12 -21.33 16.05
CA ALA A 88 -2.70 -21.00 16.13
C ALA A 88 -2.08 -21.74 17.32
N ARG A 89 -0.92 -22.36 17.09
CA ARG A 89 -0.08 -22.96 18.13
C ARG A 89 1.01 -21.97 18.50
N THR A 90 1.01 -21.50 19.73
CA THR A 90 2.06 -20.64 20.28
C THR A 90 2.95 -21.42 21.23
N VAL A 91 4.12 -20.87 21.61
CA VAL A 91 4.95 -21.48 22.67
C VAL A 91 4.26 -21.57 24.03
N LYS A 92 3.17 -20.84 24.26
CA LYS A 92 2.39 -20.87 25.52
C LYS A 92 1.07 -21.64 25.39
N GLY A 93 0.86 -22.36 24.29
CA GLY A 93 -0.33 -23.20 24.06
C GLY A 93 -1.11 -22.82 22.80
N ASP A 94 -2.13 -23.64 22.52
CA ASP A 94 -2.98 -23.52 21.35
C ASP A 94 -4.16 -22.58 21.60
N VAL A 95 -4.51 -21.78 20.60
CA VAL A 95 -5.65 -20.86 20.61
C VAL A 95 -6.47 -20.98 19.34
N VAL A 96 -7.77 -20.73 19.45
CA VAL A 96 -8.70 -20.63 18.32
C VAL A 96 -9.27 -19.21 18.24
N LEU A 97 -9.38 -18.70 17.02
CA LEU A 97 -10.06 -17.42 16.74
C LEU A 97 -11.57 -17.67 16.62
N GLU A 98 -12.34 -17.18 17.56
CA GLU A 98 -13.81 -17.24 17.58
C GLU A 98 -14.37 -15.85 17.89
N GLU A 99 -15.31 -15.38 17.08
CA GLU A 99 -15.95 -14.06 17.26
C GLU A 99 -14.94 -12.90 17.35
N GLY A 100 -13.83 -13.00 16.61
CA GLY A 100 -12.77 -12.00 16.59
C GLY A 100 -11.84 -12.01 17.81
N LYS A 101 -11.95 -13.01 18.69
CA LYS A 101 -11.11 -13.16 19.89
C LYS A 101 -10.35 -14.49 19.90
N TRP A 102 -9.11 -14.43 20.38
CA TRP A 102 -8.29 -15.62 20.59
C TRP A 102 -8.64 -16.27 21.92
N ASN A 103 -9.07 -17.53 21.88
CA ASN A 103 -9.44 -18.31 23.05
C ASN A 103 -8.51 -19.52 23.20
N PRO A 104 -7.92 -19.75 24.39
CA PRO A 104 -7.18 -20.97 24.68
C PRO A 104 -8.01 -22.23 24.38
N THR A 105 -7.37 -23.24 23.80
CA THR A 105 -8.07 -24.47 23.42
C THR A 105 -7.16 -25.68 23.43
N THR A 106 -7.72 -26.84 23.76
CA THR A 106 -7.11 -28.17 23.53
C THR A 106 -7.95 -29.01 22.57
N ARG A 107 -9.06 -28.45 22.06
CA ARG A 107 -10.03 -29.14 21.17
C ARG A 107 -9.40 -29.59 19.86
N PHE A 108 -8.29 -28.97 19.46
CA PHE A 108 -7.68 -29.11 18.15
C PHE A 108 -6.24 -29.61 18.19
N ASP A 109 -5.78 -30.20 19.30
CA ASP A 109 -4.41 -30.74 19.42
C ASP A 109 -4.08 -31.70 18.26
N GLY A 110 -5.08 -32.48 17.84
CA GLY A 110 -4.99 -33.39 16.71
C GLY A 110 -4.85 -32.72 15.35
N LEU A 111 -5.23 -31.45 15.17
CA LEU A 111 -5.21 -30.73 13.89
C LEU A 111 -3.77 -30.60 13.36
N PHE A 112 -2.85 -30.22 14.23
CA PHE A 112 -1.42 -30.10 13.90
C PHE A 112 -0.76 -31.47 13.73
N ALA A 113 -1.20 -32.48 14.48
CA ALA A 113 -0.73 -33.85 14.33
C ALA A 113 -1.20 -34.49 13.01
N VAL A 114 -2.42 -34.20 12.56
CA VAL A 114 -2.99 -34.73 11.30
C VAL A 114 -2.19 -34.29 10.08
N LYS A 115 -1.61 -33.08 10.09
CA LYS A 115 -0.68 -32.62 9.03
C LYS A 115 0.54 -33.54 8.85
N LYS A 116 0.92 -34.31 9.88
CA LYS A 116 2.04 -35.27 9.84
C LYS A 116 1.62 -36.74 10.00
N LYS A 117 0.35 -37.03 10.30
CA LYS A 117 -0.11 -38.38 10.65
C LYS A 117 -0.10 -39.30 9.43
N LEU A 118 0.65 -40.38 9.53
CA LEU A 118 0.76 -41.46 8.56
C LEU A 118 0.49 -42.82 9.24
N PRO A 119 0.00 -43.83 8.51
CA PRO A 119 -0.02 -45.21 8.98
C PRO A 119 1.37 -45.66 9.43
N LYS A 120 1.46 -46.47 10.50
CA LYS A 120 2.74 -46.97 11.05
C LYS A 120 3.61 -47.65 9.99
N VAL A 121 3.01 -48.38 9.05
CA VAL A 121 3.72 -49.04 7.94
C VAL A 121 4.51 -48.03 7.10
N ILE A 122 3.93 -46.86 6.82
CA ILE A 122 4.59 -45.79 6.07
C ILE A 122 5.71 -45.16 6.90
N GLN A 123 5.46 -44.92 8.20
CA GLN A 123 6.47 -44.38 9.11
C GLN A 123 7.69 -45.30 9.23
N SER A 124 7.48 -46.61 9.38
CA SER A 124 8.57 -47.60 9.46
C SER A 124 9.42 -47.63 8.18
N ARG A 125 8.80 -47.45 7.00
CA ARG A 125 9.54 -47.38 5.73
C ARG A 125 10.35 -46.10 5.56
N LEU A 126 10.02 -45.04 6.29
CA LEU A 126 10.70 -43.74 6.26
C LEU A 126 11.61 -43.54 7.48
N ALA A 127 11.78 -44.54 8.34
CA ALA A 127 12.51 -44.38 9.61
C ALA A 127 13.98 -43.96 9.41
N GLU A 128 14.58 -44.32 8.28
CA GLU A 128 15.96 -43.97 7.89
C GLU A 128 16.02 -42.69 7.02
N GLU A 129 14.88 -42.11 6.65
CA GLU A 129 14.76 -41.00 5.69
C GLU A 129 14.62 -39.61 6.36
N GLY A 130 14.97 -39.53 7.64
CA GLY A 130 14.91 -38.32 8.47
C GLY A 130 13.51 -37.96 9.00
N GLU A 131 13.38 -36.80 9.65
CA GLU A 131 12.09 -36.35 10.18
C GLU A 131 11.06 -36.13 9.04
N ILE A 132 9.81 -36.56 9.26
CA ILE A 132 8.69 -36.19 8.38
C ILE A 132 8.31 -34.74 8.65
N LEU A 133 8.59 -33.90 7.67
CA LEU A 133 8.39 -32.46 7.74
C LEU A 133 7.00 -32.03 7.30
N SER A 134 6.38 -32.75 6.37
CA SER A 134 5.01 -32.49 5.88
C SER A 134 4.42 -33.69 5.15
N VAL A 135 3.08 -33.77 5.14
CA VAL A 135 2.32 -34.80 4.40
C VAL A 135 1.18 -34.13 3.65
N ALA A 136 1.13 -34.33 2.34
CA ALA A 136 0.07 -33.83 1.48
C ALA A 136 -0.68 -34.99 0.84
N ARG A 137 -2.00 -35.01 0.97
CA ARG A 137 -2.87 -36.01 0.33
C ARG A 137 -3.38 -35.44 -0.98
N GLY A 138 -3.12 -36.16 -2.06
CA GLY A 138 -3.42 -35.75 -3.42
C GLY A 138 -4.50 -36.64 -4.07
N PRO A 139 -4.69 -36.52 -5.39
CA PRO A 139 -5.67 -37.31 -6.12
C PRO A 139 -5.32 -38.81 -6.15
N LYS A 140 -6.35 -39.66 -6.35
CA LYS A 140 -6.19 -41.12 -6.53
C LYS A 140 -5.38 -41.80 -5.41
N ASP A 141 -5.72 -41.47 -4.16
CA ASP A 141 -5.08 -41.97 -2.93
C ASP A 141 -3.56 -41.76 -2.84
N GLN A 142 -3.02 -40.81 -3.62
CA GLN A 142 -1.62 -40.42 -3.54
C GLN A 142 -1.34 -39.66 -2.26
N VAL A 143 -0.22 -39.99 -1.61
CA VAL A 143 0.29 -39.27 -0.46
C VAL A 143 1.72 -38.84 -0.76
N ALA A 144 1.93 -37.54 -0.90
CA ALA A 144 3.26 -36.96 -0.96
C ALA A 144 3.76 -36.70 0.45
N ILE A 145 5.03 -37.02 0.69
CA ILE A 145 5.67 -36.93 2.00
C ILE A 145 7.00 -36.22 1.81
N GLY A 146 7.14 -35.06 2.44
CA GLY A 146 8.40 -34.33 2.48
C GLY A 146 9.14 -34.62 3.79
N THR A 147 10.42 -34.92 3.71
CA THR A 147 11.30 -35.23 4.84
C THR A 147 12.56 -34.38 4.82
N GLU A 148 13.41 -34.53 5.83
CA GLU A 148 14.75 -33.92 5.84
C GLU A 148 15.62 -34.41 4.68
N LEU A 149 15.46 -35.66 4.24
CA LEU A 149 16.32 -36.30 3.24
C LEU A 149 15.69 -36.44 1.85
N GLY A 150 14.43 -36.03 1.65
CA GLY A 150 13.83 -36.11 0.34
C GLY A 150 12.34 -35.87 0.26
N ILE A 151 11.81 -36.20 -0.92
CA ILE A 151 10.39 -36.25 -1.22
C ILE A 151 10.02 -37.67 -1.63
N PHE A 152 8.94 -38.18 -1.05
CA PHE A 152 8.45 -39.53 -1.28
C PHE A 152 7.00 -39.49 -1.72
N LEU A 153 6.65 -40.38 -2.64
CA LEU A 153 5.27 -40.62 -3.05
C LEU A 153 4.86 -42.02 -2.61
N TYR A 154 3.77 -42.08 -1.87
CA TYR A 154 3.10 -43.32 -1.53
C TYR A 154 1.79 -43.43 -2.30
N ASN A 155 1.59 -44.55 -2.99
CA ASN A 155 0.35 -44.88 -3.70
C ASN A 155 0.25 -46.39 -3.87
N ASN A 156 -0.96 -46.97 -3.73
CA ASN A 156 -1.21 -48.40 -3.93
C ASN A 156 -0.20 -49.30 -3.20
N GLU A 157 0.05 -49.02 -1.91
CA GLU A 157 1.01 -49.71 -1.05
C GLU A 157 2.48 -49.65 -1.47
N ARG A 158 2.81 -48.90 -2.52
CA ARG A 158 4.18 -48.68 -2.99
C ARG A 158 4.67 -47.31 -2.58
N MET A 159 5.90 -47.28 -2.11
CA MET A 159 6.62 -46.04 -1.79
C MET A 159 7.75 -45.87 -2.79
N ARG A 160 7.95 -44.64 -3.28
CA ARG A 160 9.11 -44.27 -4.10
C ARG A 160 9.61 -42.91 -3.68
N GLN A 161 10.93 -42.74 -3.65
CA GLN A 161 11.55 -41.42 -3.60
C GLN A 161 11.41 -40.75 -4.97
N LEU A 162 11.20 -39.44 -4.99
CA LEU A 162 11.15 -38.65 -6.22
C LEU A 162 12.44 -37.84 -6.37
N PHE A 163 12.95 -37.78 -7.59
CA PHE A 163 14.08 -36.95 -7.98
C PHE A 163 13.61 -35.97 -9.07
N PRO A 164 13.11 -34.78 -8.69
CA PRO A 164 12.56 -33.81 -9.64
C PRO A 164 13.56 -33.44 -10.74
N SER A 165 13.09 -33.36 -11.98
CA SER A 165 13.94 -33.03 -13.13
C SER A 165 13.23 -32.17 -14.16
N HIS A 166 13.88 -31.09 -14.61
CA HIS A 166 13.35 -30.16 -15.61
C HIS A 166 14.48 -29.72 -16.56
N GLY A 167 14.40 -30.14 -17.82
CA GLY A 167 15.49 -29.98 -18.78
C GLY A 167 16.76 -30.68 -18.30
N GLN A 168 17.86 -29.92 -18.16
CA GLN A 168 19.14 -30.45 -17.67
C GLN A 168 19.23 -30.49 -16.14
N ARG A 169 18.30 -29.85 -15.42
CA ARG A 169 18.31 -29.81 -13.95
C ARG A 169 17.73 -31.10 -13.39
N ARG A 170 18.43 -31.69 -12.42
CA ARG A 170 17.99 -32.85 -11.64
C ARG A 170 18.25 -32.56 -10.17
N TRP A 171 17.23 -32.64 -9.33
CA TRP A 171 17.33 -32.31 -7.91
C TRP A 171 17.19 -33.56 -7.04
N ALA A 172 18.00 -33.60 -5.99
CA ALA A 172 17.81 -34.44 -4.81
C ALA A 172 17.56 -33.48 -3.63
N PRO A 173 16.34 -32.91 -3.52
CA PRO A 173 16.07 -31.86 -2.55
C PRO A 173 16.07 -32.43 -1.13
N THR A 174 16.49 -31.61 -0.17
CA THR A 174 16.48 -31.92 1.27
C THR A 174 15.64 -30.89 1.99
N ASN A 175 15.19 -31.21 3.21
CA ASN A 175 14.30 -30.36 4.00
C ASN A 175 13.02 -29.99 3.24
N VAL A 176 12.33 -30.99 2.71
CA VAL A 176 11.24 -30.77 1.75
C VAL A 176 9.90 -30.61 2.45
N LYS A 177 9.17 -29.56 2.08
CA LYS A 177 7.75 -29.38 2.39
C LYS A 177 6.92 -29.63 1.14
N VAL A 178 5.77 -30.27 1.28
CA VAL A 178 4.89 -30.62 0.15
C VAL A 178 3.45 -30.14 0.36
N SER A 179 2.78 -29.79 -0.74
CA SER A 179 1.36 -29.43 -0.78
C SER A 179 0.74 -29.84 -2.11
N TYR A 180 -0.56 -30.13 -2.12
CA TYR A 180 -1.33 -30.32 -3.36
C TYR A 180 -2.28 -29.15 -3.51
N ASP A 181 -2.41 -28.63 -4.73
CA ASP A 181 -3.51 -27.72 -5.06
C ASP A 181 -4.76 -28.48 -5.51
N ASP A 182 -5.86 -27.74 -5.69
CA ASP A 182 -7.16 -28.30 -6.10
C ASP A 182 -7.16 -28.88 -7.52
N ARG A 183 -6.13 -28.58 -8.33
CA ARG A 183 -5.93 -29.18 -9.65
C ARG A 183 -5.14 -30.49 -9.57
N GLY A 184 -4.74 -30.91 -8.38
CA GLY A 184 -3.95 -32.11 -8.14
C GLY A 184 -2.47 -31.96 -8.50
N ARG A 185 -1.97 -30.73 -8.70
CA ARG A 185 -0.54 -30.49 -8.91
C ARG A 185 0.19 -30.61 -7.57
N LEU A 186 1.30 -31.34 -7.56
CA LEU A 186 2.14 -31.49 -6.38
C LEU A 186 3.18 -30.38 -6.36
N TRP A 187 3.12 -29.54 -5.33
CA TRP A 187 4.11 -28.52 -5.06
C TRP A 187 5.06 -29.00 -3.97
N PHE A 188 6.35 -28.71 -4.15
CA PHE A 188 7.32 -28.80 -3.07
C PHE A 188 8.09 -27.50 -2.89
N ALA A 189 8.52 -27.29 -1.66
CA ALA A 189 9.40 -26.23 -1.23
C ALA A 189 10.62 -26.84 -0.54
N SER A 190 11.81 -26.39 -0.89
CA SER A 190 13.07 -26.83 -0.28
C SER A 190 14.09 -25.69 -0.24
N ARG A 191 15.28 -25.96 0.28
CA ARG A 191 16.36 -24.97 0.25
C ARG A 191 16.86 -24.63 -1.15
N GLN A 192 16.73 -25.56 -2.09
CA GLN A 192 17.17 -25.40 -3.48
C GLN A 192 16.18 -24.59 -4.34
N GLY A 193 14.94 -24.40 -3.87
CA GLY A 193 13.90 -23.70 -4.60
C GLY A 193 12.54 -24.41 -4.51
N VAL A 194 11.71 -24.15 -5.51
CA VAL A 194 10.34 -24.67 -5.59
C VAL A 194 10.23 -25.61 -6.78
N GLY A 195 9.39 -26.65 -6.67
CA GLY A 195 9.00 -27.43 -7.84
C GLY A 195 7.51 -27.75 -7.86
N CYS A 196 6.98 -27.86 -9.07
CA CYS A 196 5.61 -28.23 -9.36
C CYS A 196 5.62 -29.47 -10.26
N TYR A 197 4.93 -30.53 -9.84
CA TYR A 197 4.66 -31.69 -10.68
C TYR A 197 3.22 -31.64 -11.17
N ALA A 198 3.06 -31.54 -12.47
CA ALA A 198 1.77 -31.52 -13.15
C ALA A 198 1.88 -32.35 -14.43
N GLU A 199 0.85 -33.11 -14.75
CA GLU A 199 0.72 -33.81 -16.04
C GLU A 199 1.90 -34.75 -16.41
N GLY A 200 2.63 -35.26 -15.42
CA GLY A 200 3.75 -36.17 -15.65
C GLY A 200 5.12 -35.51 -15.67
N GLU A 201 5.18 -34.17 -15.60
CA GLU A 201 6.41 -33.40 -15.73
C GLU A 201 6.65 -32.52 -14.51
N TRP A 202 7.93 -32.25 -14.25
CA TRP A 202 8.36 -31.28 -13.25
C TRP A 202 8.68 -29.94 -13.90
N THR A 203 8.21 -28.88 -13.27
CA THR A 203 8.76 -27.53 -13.45
C THR A 203 9.51 -27.16 -12.17
N LEU A 204 10.75 -26.70 -12.32
CA LEU A 204 11.61 -26.27 -11.21
C LEU A 204 11.82 -24.75 -11.29
N TYR A 205 11.72 -24.09 -10.14
CA TYR A 205 11.78 -22.64 -10.01
C TYR A 205 12.90 -22.23 -9.05
N THR A 206 13.83 -21.43 -9.57
CA THR A 206 14.86 -20.70 -8.82
C THR A 206 14.75 -19.21 -9.16
N GLY A 207 15.74 -18.41 -8.75
CA GLY A 207 15.85 -17.02 -9.19
C GLY A 207 15.84 -16.85 -10.73
N GLU A 208 16.29 -17.86 -11.49
CA GLU A 208 16.24 -17.84 -12.97
C GLU A 208 14.80 -17.82 -13.50
N GLU A 209 13.86 -18.46 -12.80
CA GLU A 209 12.42 -18.43 -13.11
C GLU A 209 11.65 -17.34 -12.32
N GLY A 210 12.38 -16.42 -11.67
CA GLY A 210 11.80 -15.31 -10.95
C GLY A 210 11.40 -15.60 -9.50
N LEU A 211 11.77 -16.75 -8.93
CA LEU A 211 11.60 -17.01 -7.50
C LEU A 211 12.37 -15.93 -6.71
N PRO A 212 11.70 -15.10 -5.89
CA PRO A 212 12.35 -13.95 -5.26
C PRO A 212 13.38 -14.31 -4.19
N TYR A 213 13.22 -15.49 -3.57
CA TYR A 213 14.04 -15.95 -2.45
C TYR A 213 13.96 -17.47 -2.33
N ASP A 214 15.12 -18.12 -2.15
CA ASP A 214 15.27 -19.56 -1.85
C ASP A 214 15.26 -19.80 -0.32
N ASP A 215 15.65 -20.96 0.21
CA ASP A 215 15.48 -21.30 1.66
C ASP A 215 14.01 -21.24 2.16
N LEU A 216 13.17 -22.06 1.53
CA LEU A 216 11.75 -22.14 1.83
C LEU A 216 11.48 -22.98 3.08
N THR A 217 10.59 -22.50 3.95
CA THR A 217 10.25 -23.11 5.25
C THR A 217 8.87 -23.74 5.28
N ALA A 218 7.96 -23.30 4.41
CA ALA A 218 6.58 -23.77 4.34
C ALA A 218 6.04 -23.72 2.90
N VAL A 219 5.03 -24.55 2.60
CA VAL A 219 4.23 -24.46 1.37
C VAL A 219 2.77 -24.76 1.68
N ALA A 220 1.88 -23.94 1.14
CA ALA A 220 0.44 -24.10 1.25
C ALA A 220 -0.22 -23.69 -0.07
N ALA A 221 -0.76 -24.67 -0.79
CA ALA A 221 -1.55 -24.41 -1.98
C ALA A 221 -2.95 -23.91 -1.62
N ALA A 222 -3.46 -23.00 -2.43
CA ALA A 222 -4.80 -22.42 -2.33
C ALA A 222 -5.74 -23.07 -3.36
N SER A 223 -7.05 -22.95 -3.11
CA SER A 223 -8.11 -23.44 -3.99
C SER A 223 -8.20 -22.69 -5.32
N ASP A 224 -7.82 -21.41 -5.35
CA ASP A 224 -7.74 -20.58 -6.55
C ASP A 224 -6.58 -20.99 -7.49
N GLY A 225 -5.73 -21.94 -7.06
CA GLY A 225 -4.55 -22.40 -7.77
C GLY A 225 -3.28 -21.58 -7.48
N ALA A 226 -3.37 -20.55 -6.62
CA ALA A 226 -2.21 -19.89 -6.09
C ALA A 226 -1.50 -20.76 -5.05
N VAL A 227 -0.23 -20.48 -4.81
CA VAL A 227 0.57 -21.19 -3.82
C VAL A 227 1.32 -20.18 -2.97
N TRP A 228 1.25 -20.39 -1.67
CA TRP A 228 1.98 -19.61 -0.69
C TRP A 228 3.19 -20.39 -0.20
N PHE A 229 4.32 -19.71 -0.08
CA PHE A 229 5.57 -20.24 0.44
C PHE A 229 6.05 -19.37 1.60
N GLY A 230 6.44 -20.02 2.69
CA GLY A 230 7.18 -19.37 3.76
C GLY A 230 8.66 -19.41 3.44
N THR A 231 9.40 -18.38 3.85
CA THR A 231 10.86 -18.32 3.74
C THR A 231 11.49 -17.94 5.07
N ALA A 232 12.81 -18.05 5.17
CA ALA A 232 13.56 -17.57 6.33
C ALA A 232 13.41 -16.06 6.59
N ILE A 233 13.03 -15.27 5.58
CA ILE A 233 12.93 -13.80 5.67
C ILE A 233 11.70 -13.20 4.96
N GLY A 234 10.60 -13.95 4.82
CA GLY A 234 9.35 -13.42 4.30
C GLY A 234 8.38 -14.50 3.84
N ALA A 235 7.33 -14.08 3.14
CA ALA A 235 6.38 -14.97 2.47
C ALA A 235 6.30 -14.65 0.98
N ILE A 236 6.09 -15.67 0.15
CA ILE A 236 5.95 -15.55 -1.29
C ILE A 236 4.57 -16.10 -1.68
N ARG A 237 3.83 -15.37 -2.52
CA ARG A 237 2.65 -15.89 -3.22
C ARG A 237 2.99 -16.03 -4.71
N PHE A 238 2.61 -17.16 -5.29
CA PHE A 238 2.65 -17.39 -6.73
C PHE A 238 1.24 -17.64 -7.25
N ASP A 239 0.77 -16.87 -8.22
CA ASP A 239 -0.57 -17.03 -8.80
C ASP A 239 -0.61 -17.88 -10.09
N GLY A 240 0.52 -18.48 -10.45
CA GLY A 240 0.69 -19.18 -11.73
C GLY A 240 1.39 -18.33 -12.80
N SER A 241 1.52 -17.02 -12.58
CA SER A 241 2.20 -16.09 -13.49
C SER A 241 3.19 -15.17 -12.78
N THR A 242 2.81 -14.65 -11.61
CA THR A 242 3.51 -13.58 -10.92
C THR A 242 3.95 -14.05 -9.54
N TRP A 243 5.23 -13.85 -9.26
CA TRP A 243 5.80 -14.00 -7.93
C TRP A 243 5.65 -12.71 -7.15
N ALA A 244 5.04 -12.80 -5.96
CA ALA A 244 4.79 -11.64 -5.13
C ALA A 244 5.37 -11.87 -3.73
N TYR A 245 6.41 -11.10 -3.39
CA TYR A 245 7.14 -11.22 -2.12
C TYR A 245 6.58 -10.29 -1.05
N ARG A 246 6.52 -10.77 0.20
CA ARG A 246 5.96 -10.08 1.36
C ARG A 246 6.98 -10.15 2.49
N GLN A 247 7.60 -9.02 2.75
CA GLN A 247 8.63 -8.86 3.78
C GLN A 247 8.38 -7.59 4.61
N GLY A 248 8.87 -7.60 5.83
CA GLY A 248 8.91 -6.50 6.77
C GLY A 248 7.56 -6.23 7.42
N LYS A 249 7.55 -5.25 8.34
CA LYS A 249 6.37 -4.81 9.10
C LYS A 249 5.23 -4.26 8.23
N ARG A 250 5.43 -4.14 6.91
CA ARG A 250 4.34 -3.90 5.96
C ARG A 250 3.40 -5.09 5.86
N TRP A 251 3.94 -6.31 5.93
CA TRP A 251 3.22 -7.56 5.62
C TRP A 251 3.29 -8.61 6.72
N LEU A 252 4.33 -8.61 7.54
CA LEU A 252 4.56 -9.62 8.56
C LEU A 252 4.99 -8.99 9.89
N PRO A 253 4.57 -9.53 11.05
CA PRO A 253 5.06 -9.09 12.34
C PRO A 253 6.47 -9.61 12.65
N SER A 254 6.97 -10.64 11.99
CA SER A 254 8.40 -10.98 11.87
C SER A 254 8.65 -11.64 10.51
N ASP A 255 9.86 -11.50 9.96
CA ASP A 255 10.20 -12.03 8.63
C ASP A 255 10.47 -13.54 8.66
N ALA A 256 10.80 -14.12 9.82
CA ALA A 256 11.01 -15.56 9.95
C ALA A 256 9.67 -16.33 9.92
N VAL A 257 9.28 -16.82 8.74
CA VAL A 257 8.04 -17.59 8.56
C VAL A 257 8.25 -19.05 8.95
N ARG A 258 7.35 -19.59 9.78
CA ARG A 258 7.42 -20.97 10.29
C ARG A 258 6.36 -21.91 9.72
N ASP A 259 5.16 -21.40 9.49
CA ASP A 259 4.06 -22.18 8.92
C ASP A 259 3.10 -21.24 8.18
N ILE A 260 2.39 -21.79 7.20
CA ILE A 260 1.34 -21.08 6.47
C ILE A 260 0.13 -22.00 6.37
N SER A 261 -1.06 -21.42 6.56
CA SER A 261 -2.33 -22.06 6.22
C SER A 261 -3.14 -21.13 5.35
N VAL A 262 -3.77 -21.67 4.32
CA VAL A 262 -4.55 -20.90 3.34
C VAL A 262 -6.02 -21.30 3.44
N ASP A 263 -6.91 -20.32 3.47
CA ASP A 263 -8.35 -20.57 3.50
C ASP A 263 -8.94 -20.82 2.09
N THR A 264 -10.23 -21.14 2.05
CA THR A 264 -10.93 -21.46 0.79
C THR A 264 -11.06 -20.27 -0.15
N ASP A 265 -10.82 -19.05 0.34
CA ASP A 265 -10.87 -17.81 -0.44
C ASP A 265 -9.46 -17.38 -0.91
N GLY A 266 -8.44 -18.20 -0.64
CA GLY A 266 -7.05 -17.94 -1.02
C GLY A 266 -6.28 -16.99 -0.09
N ASN A 267 -6.86 -16.63 1.06
CA ASN A 267 -6.19 -15.78 2.04
C ASN A 267 -5.21 -16.62 2.89
N ALA A 268 -4.07 -16.03 3.25
CA ALA A 268 -3.02 -16.70 3.98
C ALA A 268 -2.93 -16.26 5.44
N TRP A 269 -2.88 -17.24 6.33
CA TRP A 269 -2.46 -17.10 7.70
C TRP A 269 -1.00 -17.52 7.82
N VAL A 270 -0.13 -16.61 8.25
CA VAL A 270 1.33 -16.77 8.27
C VAL A 270 1.82 -16.70 9.71
N ALA A 271 2.33 -17.83 10.21
CA ALA A 271 2.91 -17.94 11.56
C ALA A 271 4.37 -17.52 11.55
N THR A 272 4.75 -16.67 12.51
CA THR A 272 6.10 -16.12 12.67
C THR A 272 6.47 -16.06 14.15
N GLU A 273 7.73 -15.80 14.47
CA GLU A 273 8.17 -15.57 15.85
C GLU A 273 7.67 -14.24 16.47
N GLY A 274 7.15 -13.33 15.63
CA GLY A 274 6.66 -12.01 16.05
C GLY A 274 5.14 -11.90 16.12
N GLY A 275 4.41 -12.95 15.76
CA GLY A 275 2.96 -13.01 15.75
C GLY A 275 2.43 -13.77 14.53
N LEU A 276 1.12 -13.62 14.30
CA LEU A 276 0.42 -14.16 13.14
C LEU A 276 0.05 -13.02 12.18
N SER A 277 0.32 -13.18 10.89
CA SER A 277 -0.20 -12.29 9.84
C SER A 277 -1.36 -12.95 9.11
N PHE A 278 -2.45 -12.22 8.92
CA PHE A 278 -3.54 -12.59 8.03
C PHE A 278 -3.47 -11.70 6.79
N ILE A 279 -3.00 -12.26 5.68
CA ILE A 279 -2.92 -11.59 4.37
C ILE A 279 -4.13 -12.02 3.56
N HIS A 280 -4.99 -11.07 3.23
CA HIS A 280 -6.31 -11.36 2.66
C HIS A 280 -6.69 -10.34 1.59
N PHE A 281 -7.69 -10.67 0.79
CA PHE A 281 -8.17 -9.79 -0.28
C PHE A 281 -9.51 -9.16 0.10
N LYS A 282 -9.61 -7.84 -0.02
CA LYS A 282 -10.85 -7.09 0.13
C LYS A 282 -11.28 -6.57 -1.23
N SER A 283 -12.45 -6.99 -1.70
CA SER A 283 -13.07 -6.40 -2.88
C SER A 283 -13.39 -4.94 -2.63
N MET A 284 -12.95 -4.05 -3.53
CA MET A 284 -13.24 -2.62 -3.47
C MET A 284 -13.17 -1.95 -4.83
N THR A 285 -13.77 -0.77 -4.93
CA THR A 285 -13.65 0.17 -6.05
C THR A 285 -12.47 1.13 -5.85
N LEU A 286 -12.06 1.82 -6.91
CA LEU A 286 -11.04 2.88 -6.79
C LEU A 286 -11.50 4.02 -5.87
N ALA A 287 -12.80 4.33 -5.86
CA ALA A 287 -13.37 5.36 -4.99
C ALA A 287 -13.30 4.98 -3.51
N GLU A 288 -13.57 3.71 -3.16
CA GLU A 288 -13.42 3.23 -1.78
C GLU A 288 -11.96 3.20 -1.33
N LYS A 289 -11.04 2.83 -2.23
CA LYS A 289 -9.60 2.87 -1.96
C LYS A 289 -9.11 4.30 -1.73
N ALA A 290 -9.52 5.25 -2.60
CA ALA A 290 -9.21 6.66 -2.41
C ALA A 290 -9.74 7.16 -1.07
N LYS A 291 -11.02 6.90 -0.76
CA LYS A 291 -11.63 7.27 0.53
C LYS A 291 -10.87 6.75 1.74
N TYR A 292 -10.33 5.52 1.67
CA TYR A 292 -9.48 4.99 2.74
C TYR A 292 -8.20 5.82 2.93
N TYR A 293 -7.47 6.13 1.86
CA TYR A 293 -6.26 6.95 1.97
C TYR A 293 -6.55 8.37 2.43
N GLU A 294 -7.67 8.94 2.01
CA GLU A 294 -8.13 10.25 2.46
C GLU A 294 -8.40 10.28 3.97
N GLN A 295 -9.01 9.23 4.51
CA GLN A 295 -9.22 9.09 5.96
C GLN A 295 -7.89 8.94 6.71
N GLU A 296 -6.93 8.20 6.15
CA GLU A 296 -5.59 8.06 6.73
C GLU A 296 -4.83 9.38 6.71
N ILE A 297 -4.90 10.15 5.63
CA ILE A 297 -4.29 11.48 5.51
C ILE A 297 -4.89 12.41 6.57
N ASP A 298 -6.22 12.49 6.64
CA ASP A 298 -6.92 13.39 7.56
C ASP A 298 -6.64 13.03 9.03
N LYS A 299 -6.44 11.74 9.34
CA LYS A 299 -6.16 11.27 10.70
C LYS A 299 -4.69 11.44 11.11
N HIS A 300 -3.75 11.32 10.17
CA HIS A 300 -2.35 11.10 10.51
C HIS A 300 -1.36 12.07 9.89
N HIS A 301 -1.70 12.73 8.78
CA HIS A 301 -0.72 13.45 7.95
C HIS A 301 -0.97 14.95 7.81
N ARG A 302 -2.10 15.47 8.32
CA ARG A 302 -2.42 16.90 8.28
C ARG A 302 -1.63 17.67 9.35
N ARG A 303 -0.69 18.50 8.90
CA ARG A 303 0.09 19.39 9.77
C ARG A 303 -0.45 20.81 9.71
N THR A 304 -0.39 21.50 10.86
CA THR A 304 -0.79 22.91 11.05
C THR A 304 -2.29 23.16 10.79
N GLU A 305 -2.73 24.40 11.02
CA GLU A 305 -4.08 24.85 10.66
C GLU A 305 -4.32 24.87 9.13
N TYR A 306 -3.25 25.02 8.34
CA TYR A 306 -3.30 25.08 6.87
C TYR A 306 -3.50 23.69 6.24
N GLY A 307 -3.22 22.61 6.97
CA GLY A 307 -3.49 21.25 6.53
C GLY A 307 -2.51 20.68 5.51
N TYR A 308 -1.23 21.09 5.58
CA TYR A 308 -0.13 20.49 4.81
C TYR A 308 -0.15 18.97 4.97
N VAL A 309 0.02 18.25 3.86
CA VAL A 309 0.09 16.78 3.85
C VAL A 309 1.55 16.38 3.85
N ILE A 310 2.00 15.82 4.97
CA ILE A 310 3.41 15.46 5.16
C ILE A 310 3.57 14.05 5.73
N GLU A 311 4.80 13.57 5.78
CA GLU A 311 5.12 12.34 6.50
C GLU A 311 4.80 12.44 8.00
N ALA A 312 4.37 11.31 8.56
CA ALA A 312 4.11 11.18 9.99
C ALA A 312 5.05 10.12 10.55
N HIS A 313 5.82 10.49 11.56
CA HIS A 313 6.84 9.62 12.15
C HIS A 313 6.23 8.76 13.26
N ALA A 314 6.28 7.45 13.07
CA ALA A 314 5.87 6.51 14.10
C ALA A 314 7.05 6.19 15.03
N PRO A 315 6.89 6.25 16.37
CA PRO A 315 7.94 5.87 17.31
C PRO A 315 8.26 4.37 17.26
N VAL A 316 7.32 3.55 16.76
CA VAL A 316 7.47 2.10 16.62
C VAL A 316 7.07 1.68 15.21
N ALA A 317 7.98 1.02 14.50
CA ALA A 317 7.74 0.55 13.14
C ALA A 317 6.50 -0.36 13.06
N GLY A 318 5.63 -0.10 12.07
CA GLY A 318 4.41 -0.86 11.84
C GLY A 318 3.21 -0.47 12.72
N ARG A 319 3.37 0.46 13.68
CA ARG A 319 2.26 0.97 14.52
C ARG A 319 1.90 2.41 14.16
N LYS A 320 0.60 2.69 14.03
CA LYS A 320 0.07 4.04 13.72
C LYS A 320 -0.46 4.73 14.97
N GLU A 321 0.36 4.77 16.01
CA GLU A 321 0.03 5.31 17.33
C GLU A 321 1.07 6.35 17.74
N ASN A 322 0.65 7.40 18.46
CA ASN A 322 1.54 8.47 18.93
C ASN A 322 2.41 9.06 17.81
N LEU A 323 1.83 9.20 16.60
CA LEU A 323 2.53 9.71 15.45
C LEU A 323 2.96 11.15 15.69
N GLN A 324 4.20 11.45 15.31
CA GLN A 324 4.77 12.78 15.42
C GLN A 324 4.78 13.43 14.04
N LEU A 325 4.15 14.60 13.97
CA LEU A 325 4.25 15.49 12.83
C LEU A 325 5.32 16.54 13.14
N ALA A 326 6.34 16.59 12.30
CA ALA A 326 7.40 17.59 12.34
C ALA A 326 7.54 18.22 10.96
N ASP A 327 8.26 19.33 10.85
CA ASP A 327 8.68 19.82 9.54
C ASP A 327 9.59 18.76 8.89
N SER A 328 9.11 18.11 7.83
CA SER A 328 9.83 17.07 7.09
C SER A 328 10.83 17.67 6.10
N ASP A 329 11.52 18.74 6.51
CA ASP A 329 12.37 19.60 5.67
C ASP A 329 11.59 20.44 4.62
N ASN A 330 10.43 19.98 4.16
CA ASN A 330 9.63 20.54 3.09
C ASN A 330 8.12 20.28 3.35
N ASP A 331 7.27 21.31 3.26
CA ASP A 331 5.81 21.18 3.37
C ASP A 331 5.09 21.12 2.01
N GLY A 332 5.69 21.62 0.93
CA GLY A 332 4.98 21.86 -0.33
C GLY A 332 4.96 20.71 -1.31
N LEU A 333 6.00 19.86 -1.41
CA LEU A 333 6.03 18.77 -2.40
C LEU A 333 4.84 17.80 -2.22
N TRP A 334 4.71 17.18 -1.05
CA TRP A 334 3.66 16.19 -0.80
C TRP A 334 2.26 16.82 -0.73
N THR A 335 2.17 18.05 -0.22
CA THR A 335 0.92 18.83 -0.27
C THR A 335 0.51 19.13 -1.71
N SER A 336 1.46 19.40 -2.61
CA SER A 336 1.21 19.60 -4.04
C SER A 336 0.75 18.32 -4.73
N MET A 337 1.39 17.18 -4.46
CA MET A 337 0.98 15.89 -5.02
C MET A 337 -0.42 15.51 -4.58
N TYR A 338 -0.74 15.74 -3.30
CA TYR A 338 -2.09 15.59 -2.78
C TYR A 338 -3.09 16.53 -3.48
N GLY A 339 -2.78 17.82 -3.55
CA GLY A 339 -3.62 18.82 -4.21
C GLY A 339 -3.89 18.49 -5.68
N ALA A 340 -2.87 18.03 -6.42
CA ALA A 340 -3.00 17.58 -7.79
C ALA A 340 -3.93 16.36 -7.92
N GLY A 341 -3.83 15.40 -7.00
CA GLY A 341 -4.77 14.27 -6.90
C GLY A 341 -6.21 14.73 -6.74
N GLU A 342 -6.45 15.72 -5.88
CA GLU A 342 -7.77 16.31 -5.64
C GLU A 342 -8.27 17.12 -6.85
N CYS A 343 -7.39 17.82 -7.57
CA CYS A 343 -7.72 18.46 -8.84
C CYS A 343 -8.20 17.45 -9.88
N PHE A 344 -7.48 16.32 -10.05
CA PHE A 344 -7.91 15.25 -10.96
C PHE A 344 -9.23 14.62 -10.51
N ALA A 345 -9.39 14.37 -9.21
CA ALA A 345 -10.63 13.84 -8.65
C ALA A 345 -11.82 14.77 -8.95
N TYR A 346 -11.67 16.09 -8.71
CA TYR A 346 -12.70 17.07 -9.04
C TYR A 346 -12.93 17.16 -10.56
N GLY A 347 -11.87 17.19 -11.36
CA GLY A 347 -11.96 17.21 -12.83
C GLY A 347 -12.78 16.05 -13.38
N ALA A 348 -12.56 14.84 -12.84
CA ALA A 348 -13.23 13.62 -13.27
C ALA A 348 -14.66 13.46 -12.74
N THR A 349 -14.91 13.84 -11.49
CA THR A 349 -16.17 13.50 -10.78
C THR A 349 -17.08 14.68 -10.51
N LYS A 350 -16.53 15.90 -10.55
CA LYS A 350 -17.14 17.14 -10.06
C LYS A 350 -17.59 17.07 -8.59
N ASP A 351 -16.96 16.23 -7.78
CA ASP A 351 -17.22 16.13 -6.34
C ASP A 351 -16.85 17.44 -5.62
N PRO A 352 -17.80 18.14 -4.96
CA PRO A 352 -17.51 19.37 -4.23
C PRO A 352 -16.53 19.17 -3.06
N LEU A 353 -16.41 17.97 -2.50
CA LEU A 353 -15.41 17.71 -1.46
C LEU A 353 -13.99 17.74 -2.02
N ALA A 354 -13.77 17.12 -3.19
CA ALA A 354 -12.48 17.15 -3.88
C ALA A 354 -12.07 18.59 -4.23
N LYS A 355 -13.02 19.39 -4.72
CA LYS A 355 -12.80 20.83 -4.97
C LYS A 355 -12.31 21.57 -3.72
N ARG A 356 -12.99 21.38 -2.59
CA ARG A 356 -12.60 22.03 -1.31
C ARG A 356 -11.22 21.60 -0.84
N ARG A 357 -10.85 20.34 -1.05
CA ARG A 357 -9.55 19.80 -0.65
C ARG A 357 -8.42 20.32 -1.53
N ALA A 358 -8.62 20.37 -2.84
CA ALA A 358 -7.70 21.02 -3.76
C ALA A 358 -7.48 22.49 -3.38
N LYS A 359 -8.56 23.23 -3.06
CA LYS A 359 -8.49 24.63 -2.64
C LYS A 359 -7.69 24.81 -1.36
N ARG A 360 -7.91 23.96 -0.36
CA ARG A 360 -7.13 23.99 0.90
C ARG A 360 -5.65 23.74 0.65
N ALA A 361 -5.30 22.79 -0.23
CA ALA A 361 -3.92 22.56 -0.62
C ALA A 361 -3.32 23.80 -1.28
N PHE A 362 -4.03 24.42 -2.23
CA PHE A 362 -3.63 25.67 -2.86
C PHE A 362 -3.39 26.80 -1.86
N GLU A 363 -4.32 27.03 -0.94
CA GLU A 363 -4.21 28.06 0.10
C GLU A 363 -3.00 27.82 1.01
N ALA A 364 -2.70 26.56 1.35
CA ALA A 364 -1.51 26.20 2.13
C ALA A 364 -0.21 26.53 1.38
N LEU A 365 -0.08 26.16 0.10
CA LEU A 365 1.13 26.47 -0.68
C LEU A 365 1.27 27.97 -0.98
N ARG A 366 0.14 28.65 -1.19
CA ARG A 366 0.08 30.10 -1.33
C ARG A 366 0.63 30.77 -0.07
N PHE A 367 0.28 30.27 1.13
CA PHE A 367 0.80 30.80 2.38
C PHE A 367 2.33 30.68 2.50
N LEU A 368 2.95 29.61 2.01
CA LEU A 368 4.42 29.50 1.94
C LEU A 368 5.07 30.61 1.09
N SER A 369 4.33 31.12 0.11
CA SER A 369 4.77 32.27 -0.72
C SER A 369 4.49 33.63 -0.05
N GLU A 370 3.60 33.67 0.92
CA GLU A 370 3.19 34.91 1.61
C GLU A 370 3.92 35.15 2.91
N VAL A 371 4.17 34.10 3.69
CA VAL A 371 4.79 34.19 5.02
C VAL A 371 6.12 34.96 5.06
N PRO A 372 6.99 34.93 4.00
CA PRO A 372 8.24 35.69 4.02
C PRO A 372 8.07 37.19 3.73
N LYS A 373 6.95 37.60 3.12
CA LYS A 373 6.76 38.96 2.60
C LYS A 373 6.72 39.99 3.73
N GLY A 374 7.39 41.12 3.54
CA GLY A 374 7.51 42.19 4.52
C GLY A 374 8.34 41.83 5.76
N SER A 375 8.94 40.64 5.82
CA SER A 375 9.87 40.30 6.90
C SER A 375 11.21 40.99 6.70
N GLU A 376 12.00 41.10 7.77
CA GLU A 376 13.37 41.64 7.72
C GLU A 376 14.25 40.92 6.68
N HIS A 377 13.95 39.65 6.39
CA HIS A 377 14.69 38.78 5.48
C HIS A 377 13.85 38.38 4.26
N GLU A 378 12.96 39.27 3.80
CA GLU A 378 12.12 39.01 2.63
C GLU A 378 12.96 38.55 1.42
N PRO A 379 12.65 37.39 0.81
CA PRO A 379 13.42 36.86 -0.30
C PRO A 379 13.05 37.56 -1.62
N PRO A 380 13.87 37.44 -2.66
CA PRO A 380 13.51 37.95 -3.99
C PRO A 380 12.20 37.33 -4.49
N ALA A 381 11.50 38.05 -5.37
CA ALA A 381 10.25 37.57 -5.96
C ALA A 381 10.42 36.18 -6.63
N GLY A 382 9.49 35.28 -6.35
CA GLY A 382 9.49 33.89 -6.85
C GLY A 382 10.12 32.88 -5.89
N PHE A 383 10.79 33.32 -4.83
CA PHE A 383 11.27 32.45 -3.75
C PHE A 383 10.24 32.36 -2.64
N ILE A 384 10.07 31.16 -2.10
CA ILE A 384 9.02 30.81 -1.13
C ILE A 384 9.64 30.13 0.08
N ALA A 385 8.93 30.17 1.21
CA ALA A 385 9.32 29.41 2.38
C ALA A 385 9.25 27.91 2.09
N ARG A 386 10.24 27.15 2.55
CA ARG A 386 10.23 25.69 2.39
C ARG A 386 9.29 24.99 3.35
N THR A 387 9.12 25.59 4.52
CA THR A 387 8.27 25.12 5.62
C THR A 387 8.08 26.24 6.63
N VAL A 388 7.05 26.11 7.48
CA VAL A 388 6.73 27.04 8.57
C VAL A 388 6.63 26.36 9.93
N LEU A 389 7.04 27.06 10.97
CA LEU A 389 6.85 26.69 12.37
C LEU A 389 6.22 27.85 13.14
N PRO A 390 5.15 27.63 13.92
CA PRO A 390 4.56 28.69 14.72
C PRO A 390 5.51 29.10 15.86
N THR A 391 5.68 30.40 16.09
CA THR A 391 6.54 30.91 17.18
C THR A 391 5.96 30.58 18.57
N SER A 392 4.67 30.31 18.65
CA SER A 392 3.98 29.86 19.87
C SER A 392 4.44 28.49 20.39
N ALA A 393 5.15 27.70 19.58
CA ALA A 393 5.75 26.44 20.02
C ALA A 393 6.89 26.62 21.05
N GLY A 394 7.35 27.86 21.28
CA GLY A 394 8.31 28.19 22.34
C GLY A 394 9.74 27.72 22.09
N ARG A 395 10.02 27.13 20.91
CA ARG A 395 11.35 26.69 20.49
C ARG A 395 11.82 27.52 19.30
N ASP A 396 12.92 28.24 19.47
CA ASP A 396 13.55 28.94 18.35
C ASP A 396 14.39 27.95 17.52
N PRO A 397 14.01 27.67 16.26
CA PRO A 397 14.73 26.72 15.42
C PRO A 397 16.17 27.17 15.12
N ASN A 398 16.52 28.46 15.18
CA ASN A 398 17.89 28.91 14.94
C ASN A 398 18.86 28.53 16.07
N THR A 399 18.35 28.10 17.23
CA THR A 399 19.19 27.66 18.35
C THR A 399 19.80 26.27 18.10
N GLY A 400 21.05 26.06 18.55
CA GLY A 400 21.76 24.79 18.40
C GLY A 400 22.36 24.60 17.00
N GLY A 401 21.87 23.61 16.25
CA GLY A 401 22.50 23.16 14.99
C GLY A 401 22.52 24.19 13.86
N TYR A 402 21.61 25.18 13.89
CA TYR A 402 21.55 26.25 12.90
C TYR A 402 22.31 27.52 13.31
N THR A 403 23.06 27.51 14.41
CA THR A 403 24.08 28.55 14.68
C THR A 403 25.19 28.48 13.63
N LEU A 404 25.94 29.56 13.39
CA LEU A 404 27.08 29.55 12.46
C LEU A 404 28.10 28.46 12.80
N GLU A 405 28.37 28.22 14.08
CA GLU A 405 29.26 27.15 14.54
C GLU A 405 28.69 25.77 14.24
N GLY A 406 27.42 25.52 14.61
CA GLY A 406 26.73 24.26 14.36
C GLY A 406 26.69 23.90 12.87
N GLN A 407 26.42 24.89 12.02
CA GLN A 407 26.38 24.70 10.57
C GLN A 407 27.77 24.42 9.97
N ARG A 408 28.82 25.11 10.42
CA ARG A 408 30.21 24.82 9.98
C ARG A 408 30.63 23.42 10.38
N LYS A 409 30.24 22.97 11.57
CA LYS A 409 30.47 21.60 12.03
C LYS A 409 29.74 20.59 11.13
N PHE A 410 28.44 20.81 10.88
CA PHE A 410 27.65 19.95 9.98
C PHE A 410 28.25 19.89 8.57
N GLN A 411 28.66 21.04 8.03
CA GLN A 411 29.29 21.11 6.71
C GLN A 411 30.56 20.26 6.64
N LYS A 412 31.41 20.36 7.66
CA LYS A 412 32.69 19.63 7.72
C LYS A 412 32.51 18.13 7.93
N GLU A 413 31.54 17.72 8.77
CA GLU A 413 31.40 16.34 9.23
C GLU A 413 30.39 15.50 8.43
N ARG A 414 29.44 16.14 7.73
CA ARG A 414 28.29 15.47 7.12
C ARG A 414 28.08 15.83 5.65
N ASP A 415 28.06 17.13 5.34
CA ASP A 415 27.74 17.61 3.99
C ASP A 415 28.61 18.81 3.58
N GLY A 416 29.64 18.56 2.78
CA GLY A 416 30.56 19.62 2.31
C GLY A 416 29.89 20.73 1.49
N TYR A 417 28.70 20.49 0.93
CA TYR A 417 27.94 21.48 0.17
C TYR A 417 27.00 22.33 1.04
N TRP A 418 26.89 22.03 2.33
CA TRP A 418 26.02 22.74 3.25
C TRP A 418 26.36 24.23 3.32
N ARG A 419 25.41 25.10 2.98
CA ARG A 419 25.61 26.56 3.01
C ARG A 419 25.50 27.07 4.44
N VAL A 420 26.53 27.75 4.93
CA VAL A 420 26.56 28.36 6.27
C VAL A 420 26.04 29.79 6.21
N TYR A 421 24.91 30.08 6.84
CA TYR A 421 24.33 31.42 6.93
C TYR A 421 23.33 31.52 8.10
N GLU A 422 23.08 32.72 8.61
CA GLU A 422 22.19 32.96 9.77
C GLU A 422 21.44 34.31 9.57
N PRO A 423 20.13 34.39 9.90
CA PRO A 423 19.26 33.30 10.34
C PRO A 423 18.84 32.38 9.18
N ARG A 424 18.70 31.08 9.47
CA ARG A 424 18.09 30.13 8.53
C ARG A 424 16.57 30.10 8.64
N TRP A 425 16.07 30.43 9.82
CA TRP A 425 14.66 30.52 10.13
C TRP A 425 14.32 31.94 10.58
N PRO A 426 14.32 32.93 9.67
CA PRO A 426 13.79 34.26 9.97
C PRO A 426 12.33 34.20 10.44
N LYS A 427 11.91 35.25 11.15
CA LYS A 427 10.51 35.44 11.57
C LYS A 427 9.70 36.11 10.45
N SER A 428 8.42 35.79 10.35
CA SER A 428 7.45 36.53 9.54
C SER A 428 7.30 37.97 10.05
N ALA A 429 6.79 38.88 9.22
CA ALA A 429 6.60 40.30 9.56
C ALA A 429 5.73 40.51 10.81
N ASP A 430 4.73 39.64 11.01
CA ASP A 430 3.83 39.65 12.17
C ASP A 430 4.39 38.87 13.38
N GLY A 431 5.57 38.26 13.25
CA GLY A 431 6.23 37.48 14.29
C GLY A 431 5.53 36.16 14.65
N ARG A 432 4.50 35.73 13.93
CA ARG A 432 3.73 34.51 14.24
C ARG A 432 4.38 33.22 13.77
N TYR A 433 5.24 33.28 12.76
CA TYR A 433 5.89 32.10 12.20
C TYR A 433 7.40 32.30 12.06
N TYR A 434 8.14 31.23 12.30
CA TYR A 434 9.44 30.99 11.69
C TYR A 434 9.22 30.37 10.31
N TRP A 435 9.97 30.80 9.30
CA TRP A 435 9.93 30.22 7.97
C TRP A 435 11.34 29.83 7.52
N LYS A 436 11.48 28.65 6.92
CA LYS A 436 12.79 28.15 6.48
C LYS A 436 13.19 28.78 5.15
N SER A 437 14.35 29.44 5.13
CA SER A 437 14.74 30.35 4.03
C SER A 437 15.59 29.73 2.92
N ASP A 438 16.08 28.49 3.07
CA ASP A 438 16.64 27.75 1.94
C ASP A 438 15.55 27.22 1.01
N THR A 439 15.81 27.27 -0.30
CA THR A 439 14.91 26.75 -1.32
C THR A 439 15.27 25.31 -1.68
N SER A 440 14.25 24.49 -1.93
CA SER A 440 14.39 23.11 -2.38
C SER A 440 13.78 22.96 -3.78
N SER A 441 14.47 22.24 -4.67
CA SER A 441 13.93 21.91 -6.00
C SER A 441 12.63 21.14 -5.89
N ASP A 442 12.56 20.19 -4.95
CA ASP A 442 11.39 19.35 -4.70
C ASP A 442 10.14 20.18 -4.38
N GLU A 443 10.32 21.29 -3.66
CA GLU A 443 9.24 22.25 -3.38
C GLU A 443 8.69 22.86 -4.66
N LEU A 444 9.58 23.42 -5.47
CA LEU A 444 9.23 24.11 -6.70
C LEU A 444 8.62 23.14 -7.71
N ASP A 445 9.19 21.93 -7.85
CA ASP A 445 8.69 20.89 -8.74
C ASP A 445 7.25 20.50 -8.39
N GLY A 446 6.96 20.35 -7.09
CA GLY A 446 5.59 20.11 -6.61
C GLY A 446 4.65 21.25 -7.00
N HIS A 447 5.04 22.50 -6.72
CA HIS A 447 4.21 23.68 -6.95
C HIS A 447 3.93 23.88 -8.44
N TYR A 448 4.96 23.75 -9.29
CA TYR A 448 4.82 23.86 -10.75
C TYR A 448 3.99 22.73 -11.35
N PHE A 449 4.00 21.54 -10.74
CA PHE A 449 3.11 20.47 -11.15
C PHE A 449 1.65 20.75 -10.76
N PHE A 450 1.40 21.28 -9.58
CA PHE A 450 0.05 21.43 -9.03
C PHE A 450 -0.67 22.71 -9.49
N TYR A 451 -0.01 23.87 -9.52
CA TYR A 451 -0.69 25.13 -9.84
C TYR A 451 -1.40 25.15 -11.19
N PRO A 452 -0.83 24.67 -12.31
CA PRO A 452 -1.55 24.59 -13.57
C PRO A 452 -2.78 23.68 -13.49
N LEU A 453 -2.70 22.57 -12.75
CA LEU A 453 -3.84 21.67 -12.55
C LEU A 453 -4.95 22.32 -11.74
N TYR A 454 -4.59 23.10 -10.71
CA TYR A 454 -5.56 23.87 -9.95
C TYR A 454 -6.24 24.92 -10.83
N TYR A 455 -5.45 25.70 -11.57
CA TYR A 455 -5.92 26.71 -12.51
C TYR A 455 -6.89 26.13 -13.54
N ASP A 456 -6.51 25.05 -14.21
CA ASP A 456 -7.28 24.48 -15.33
C ASP A 456 -8.53 23.71 -14.88
N LEU A 457 -8.46 23.01 -13.73
CA LEU A 457 -9.50 22.05 -13.34
C LEU A 457 -10.42 22.54 -12.22
N VAL A 458 -9.94 23.44 -11.35
CA VAL A 458 -10.59 23.79 -10.08
C VAL A 458 -10.98 25.26 -10.01
N ALA A 459 -10.10 26.16 -10.45
CA ALA A 459 -10.30 27.60 -10.35
C ALA A 459 -11.47 28.07 -11.23
N GLU A 460 -12.37 28.86 -10.64
CA GLU A 460 -13.55 29.37 -11.35
C GLU A 460 -13.56 30.90 -11.45
N ALA A 461 -13.17 31.59 -10.38
CA ALA A 461 -13.15 33.05 -10.31
C ALA A 461 -11.89 33.62 -10.98
N GLU A 462 -12.00 34.80 -11.59
CA GLU A 462 -10.86 35.47 -12.22
C GLU A 462 -9.82 35.94 -11.20
N GLU A 463 -10.20 36.14 -9.94
CA GLU A 463 -9.24 36.41 -8.85
C GLU A 463 -8.51 35.15 -8.36
N GLU A 464 -9.10 33.97 -8.59
CA GLU A 464 -8.51 32.67 -8.21
C GLU A 464 -7.56 32.14 -9.28
N LYS A 465 -7.81 32.50 -10.54
CA LYS A 465 -6.97 32.27 -11.71
C LYS A 465 -5.80 33.24 -11.74
#